data_AF-A0A940QYE7-F1
#
_entry.id   AF-A0A940QYE7-F1
#
_cell.length_a   1.000
_cell.length_b   1.000
_cell.length_c   1.000
_cell.angle_alpha   90.00
_cell.angle_beta   90.00
_cell.angle_gamma   90.00
#
_symmetry.space_group_name_H-M   'P 1'
#
loop_
_entity.id
_entity.type
_entity.pdbx_description
1 polymer ?
#
loop_
_entity_poly.entity_id
_entity_poly.type
_entity_poly.pdbx_seq_one_letter_code
_entity_poly.pdbx_strand_id
1 'polypeptide(L)'
;TNPVKLVKSGYTSFSANNGNDLFFCSMFYMKYMGLMMAQQLNVRSGEPFHAAQPRTYMGTGRGPFDYSTMVYDEDHYRFMWTPEDPEHDISLQTPFSMNGFHLYAMQNKMGEIGEETLILSFLHNPVTQQSYLLQFLSNGIVKETKQIAYADAADIVASPFIEIDHNTGYIIYVKGNQVMAYDYTIGQTFRLLDMGNESISLIKFEKYNQGFSKMPGRVQLYDELFKRLVVCTYDPSSPDNSGTFRLYQLPLGHQTPVLETEEKGFAKIVDAAFVPIH
;
A
#
# COMPACT_ATOMS: atom_id res chain seq x y z
N THR A 1 10.69 -26.96 -9.96
CA THR A 1 9.67 -26.27 -9.14
C THR A 1 9.95 -24.79 -9.23
N ASN A 2 8.94 -23.96 -9.51
CA ASN A 2 9.13 -22.51 -9.46
C ASN A 2 9.37 -22.10 -8.00
N PRO A 3 10.39 -21.28 -7.70
CA PRO A 3 10.64 -20.85 -6.33
C PRO A 3 9.50 -19.93 -5.87
N VAL A 4 9.07 -20.09 -4.61
CA VAL A 4 8.17 -19.15 -3.95
C VAL A 4 8.92 -17.83 -3.78
N LYS A 5 8.33 -16.74 -4.27
CA LYS A 5 8.88 -15.38 -4.12
C LYS A 5 8.08 -14.62 -3.09
N LEU A 6 8.72 -14.23 -2.00
CA LEU A 6 8.13 -13.28 -1.06
C LEU A 6 8.00 -11.93 -1.75
N VAL A 7 6.81 -11.34 -1.69
CA VAL A 7 6.53 -10.05 -2.34
C VAL A 7 6.53 -8.92 -1.32
N LYS A 8 5.92 -9.15 -0.17
CA LYS A 8 5.88 -8.19 0.94
C LYS A 8 5.87 -8.92 2.27
N SER A 9 6.67 -8.45 3.21
CA SER A 9 6.66 -8.92 4.59
C SER A 9 5.96 -7.91 5.52
N GLY A 10 5.32 -8.43 6.55
CA GLY A 10 4.70 -7.66 7.61
C GLY A 10 4.83 -8.42 8.93
N TYR A 11 4.54 -7.74 10.05
CA TYR A 11 4.74 -8.31 11.39
C TYR A 11 3.96 -9.61 11.63
N THR A 12 2.70 -9.68 11.19
CA THR A 12 1.83 -10.85 11.41
C THR A 12 1.46 -11.59 10.12
N SER A 13 1.95 -11.14 8.97
CA SER A 13 1.57 -11.71 7.68
C SER A 13 2.55 -11.35 6.58
N PHE A 14 2.54 -12.11 5.50
CA PHE A 14 3.27 -11.80 4.27
C PHE A 14 2.45 -12.21 3.06
N SER A 15 2.82 -11.67 1.90
CA SER A 15 2.32 -12.15 0.61
C SER A 15 3.44 -12.80 -0.19
N ALA A 16 3.10 -13.83 -0.95
CA ALA A 16 4.04 -14.60 -1.74
C ALA A 16 3.42 -15.05 -3.05
N ASN A 17 4.24 -15.14 -4.09
CA ASN A 17 3.85 -15.70 -5.38
C ASN A 17 4.51 -17.06 -5.62
N ASN A 18 3.76 -18.01 -6.17
CA ASN A 18 4.29 -19.26 -6.74
C ASN A 18 3.84 -19.35 -8.20
N GLY A 19 4.72 -18.97 -9.14
CA GLY A 19 4.27 -18.75 -10.52
C GLY A 19 3.28 -17.59 -10.58
N ASN A 20 2.06 -17.86 -11.05
CA ASN A 20 0.99 -16.86 -11.15
C ASN A 20 0.06 -16.85 -9.93
N ASP A 21 0.21 -17.80 -9.00
CA ASP A 21 -0.63 -17.88 -7.81
C ASP A 21 -0.14 -16.90 -6.76
N LEU A 22 -1.04 -16.04 -6.29
CA LEU A 22 -0.79 -15.06 -5.22
C LEU A 22 -1.39 -15.58 -3.92
N PHE A 23 -0.56 -15.66 -2.88
CA PHE A 23 -0.96 -16.11 -1.55
C PHE A 23 -0.82 -15.00 -0.52
N PHE A 24 -1.77 -14.97 0.40
CA PHE A 24 -1.65 -14.31 1.69
C PHE A 24 -1.42 -15.34 2.78
N CYS A 25 -0.42 -15.10 3.62
CA CYS A 25 -0.06 -15.99 4.71
C CYS A 25 -0.11 -15.23 6.04
N SER A 26 -0.88 -15.74 7.00
CA SER A 26 -0.93 -15.20 8.37
C SER A 26 0.02 -15.97 9.29
N MET A 27 1.01 -15.27 9.84
CA MET A 27 1.95 -15.83 10.82
C MET A 27 1.35 -15.95 12.22
N PHE A 28 0.26 -15.23 12.50
CA PHE A 28 -0.42 -15.29 13.80
C PHE A 28 -0.83 -16.74 14.15
N TYR A 29 -1.53 -17.42 13.25
CA TYR A 29 -1.95 -18.81 13.46
C TYR A 29 -0.80 -19.79 13.50
N MET A 30 0.21 -19.57 12.66
CA MET A 30 1.39 -20.40 12.68
C MET A 30 2.06 -20.34 14.05
N LYS A 31 2.14 -19.13 14.64
CA LYS A 31 2.74 -18.92 15.96
C LYS A 31 1.88 -19.44 17.11
N TYR A 32 0.57 -19.17 17.10
CA TYR A 32 -0.30 -19.42 18.26
C TYR A 32 -1.05 -20.75 18.19
N MET A 33 -1.32 -21.27 16.99
CA MET A 33 -2.13 -22.47 16.78
C MET A 33 -1.38 -23.58 16.03
N GLY A 34 -0.16 -23.33 15.53
CA GLY A 34 0.57 -24.27 14.70
C GLY A 34 -0.09 -24.54 13.34
N LEU A 35 -1.01 -23.67 12.92
CA LEU A 35 -1.75 -23.81 11.67
C LEU A 35 -1.18 -22.87 10.63
N MET A 36 -0.71 -23.42 9.50
CA MET A 36 -0.37 -22.62 8.33
C MET A 36 -1.68 -22.20 7.65
N MET A 37 -2.03 -20.92 7.78
CA MET A 37 -3.12 -20.34 7.02
C MET A 37 -2.53 -19.63 5.81
N ALA A 38 -2.62 -20.28 4.66
CA ALA A 38 -2.33 -19.71 3.36
C ALA A 38 -3.65 -19.60 2.58
N GLN A 39 -3.98 -18.39 2.15
CA GLN A 39 -5.15 -18.10 1.35
C GLN A 39 -4.70 -17.68 -0.03
N GLN A 40 -5.19 -18.37 -1.06
CA GLN A 40 -4.99 -17.92 -2.43
C GLN A 40 -5.90 -16.72 -2.69
N LEU A 41 -5.31 -15.62 -3.17
CA LEU A 41 -5.99 -14.33 -3.35
C LEU A 41 -6.49 -14.11 -4.78
N ASN A 42 -6.13 -14.99 -5.71
CA ASN A 42 -6.37 -14.79 -7.14
C ASN A 42 -7.16 -15.94 -7.78
N VAL A 43 -8.09 -16.53 -7.02
CA VAL A 43 -9.07 -17.51 -7.49
C VAL A 43 -10.45 -17.11 -6.98
N ARG A 44 -11.46 -17.12 -7.85
CA ARG A 44 -12.87 -16.84 -7.52
C ARG A 44 -13.75 -17.92 -8.09
N SER A 45 -14.60 -18.54 -7.28
CA SER A 45 -15.45 -19.66 -7.72
C SER A 45 -14.70 -20.78 -8.48
N GLY A 46 -13.41 -21.00 -8.17
CA GLY A 46 -12.55 -21.99 -8.83
C GLY A 46 -11.82 -21.49 -10.08
N GLU A 47 -12.14 -20.30 -10.58
CA GLU A 47 -11.51 -19.70 -11.74
C GLU A 47 -10.36 -18.76 -11.33
N PRO A 48 -9.15 -18.91 -11.91
CA PRO A 48 -8.03 -18.01 -11.63
C PRO A 48 -8.25 -16.65 -12.30
N PHE A 49 -7.67 -15.60 -11.69
CA PHE A 49 -7.60 -14.26 -12.29
C PHE A 49 -6.26 -13.58 -11.98
N HIS A 50 -5.96 -12.49 -12.69
CA HIS A 50 -4.83 -11.63 -12.39
C HIS A 50 -5.22 -10.63 -11.30
N ALA A 51 -4.72 -10.85 -10.08
CA ALA A 51 -4.82 -9.87 -9.02
C ALA A 51 -3.68 -8.84 -9.14
N ALA A 52 -3.99 -7.56 -9.00
CA ALA A 52 -2.96 -6.54 -8.87
C ALA A 52 -2.02 -6.92 -7.70
N GLN A 53 -0.70 -6.95 -7.98
CA GLN A 53 0.38 -7.22 -7.01
C GLN A 53 0.19 -6.39 -5.73
N PRO A 54 0.73 -6.83 -4.55
CA PRO A 54 0.42 -6.38 -3.17
C PRO A 54 0.60 -4.89 -2.84
N ARG A 55 -0.13 -4.07 -3.58
CA ARG A 55 -0.83 -2.85 -3.20
C ARG A 55 -2.23 -3.21 -2.66
N THR A 56 -2.62 -4.48 -2.80
CA THR A 56 -3.82 -5.13 -2.29
C THR A 56 -4.03 -4.85 -0.79
N TYR A 57 -5.29 -4.61 -0.42
CA TYR A 57 -5.70 -4.14 0.89
C TYR A 57 -5.96 -5.33 1.80
N MET A 58 -5.25 -5.39 2.92
CA MET A 58 -5.49 -6.37 3.98
C MET A 58 -6.40 -5.68 4.99
N GLY A 59 -7.68 -5.99 4.97
CA GLY A 59 -8.57 -5.54 6.02
C GLY A 59 -8.29 -6.28 7.31
N THR A 60 -8.54 -5.63 8.45
CA THR A 60 -9.12 -6.37 9.57
C THR A 60 -10.47 -6.81 9.04
N GLY A 61 -10.68 -8.09 8.74
CA GLY A 61 -12.01 -8.52 8.35
C GLY A 61 -13.03 -8.17 9.44
N ARG A 62 -14.29 -8.51 9.19
CA ARG A 62 -15.47 -8.16 10.00
C ARG A 62 -15.50 -8.81 11.39
N GLY A 63 -14.42 -9.46 11.79
CA GLY A 63 -14.16 -9.99 13.12
C GLY A 63 -12.66 -10.32 13.30
N PRO A 64 -12.22 -10.70 14.51
CA PRO A 64 -10.82 -11.02 14.80
C PRO A 64 -10.24 -12.20 13.99
N PHE A 65 -11.09 -12.90 13.25
CA PHE A 65 -10.78 -14.08 12.44
C PHE A 65 -11.22 -13.96 10.97
N ASP A 66 -11.76 -12.81 10.56
CA ASP A 66 -12.13 -12.59 9.16
C ASP A 66 -10.90 -12.03 8.43
N TYR A 67 -10.47 -12.74 7.38
CA TYR A 67 -9.30 -12.43 6.56
C TYR A 67 -9.67 -11.93 5.18
N SER A 68 -10.93 -11.48 5.03
CA SER A 68 -11.39 -10.84 3.82
C SER A 68 -10.42 -9.73 3.40
N THR A 69 -9.76 -9.97 2.27
CA THR A 69 -8.76 -9.10 1.68
C THR A 69 -9.36 -8.52 0.42
N MET A 70 -9.38 -7.20 0.29
CA MET A 70 -9.89 -6.57 -0.93
C MET A 70 -8.80 -6.57 -1.98
N VAL A 71 -9.10 -7.18 -3.12
CA VAL A 71 -8.23 -7.28 -4.28
C VAL A 71 -8.79 -6.52 -5.46
N TYR A 72 -7.90 -6.15 -6.38
CA TYR A 72 -8.27 -5.61 -7.69
C TYR A 72 -8.04 -6.69 -8.74
N ASP A 73 -9.12 -7.11 -9.37
CA ASP A 73 -9.16 -8.06 -10.48
C ASP A 73 -8.81 -7.31 -11.77
N GLU A 74 -7.60 -7.56 -12.29
CA GLU A 74 -7.08 -6.90 -13.50
C GLU A 74 -7.72 -7.44 -14.79
N ASP A 75 -8.33 -8.64 -14.75
CA ASP A 75 -8.99 -9.22 -15.92
C ASP A 75 -10.37 -8.59 -16.15
N HIS A 76 -11.06 -8.25 -15.06
CA HIS A 76 -12.41 -7.67 -15.10
C HIS A 76 -12.48 -6.22 -14.61
N TYR A 77 -11.34 -5.60 -14.28
CA TYR A 77 -11.20 -4.21 -13.86
C TYR A 77 -12.07 -3.79 -12.66
N ARG A 78 -12.12 -4.61 -11.61
CA ARG A 78 -13.02 -4.40 -10.46
C ARG A 78 -12.37 -4.69 -9.12
N PHE A 79 -12.90 -4.07 -8.07
CA PHE A 79 -12.57 -4.42 -6.69
C PHE A 79 -13.47 -5.56 -6.22
N MET A 80 -12.93 -6.46 -5.39
CA MET A 80 -13.67 -7.58 -4.81
C MET A 80 -13.03 -8.07 -3.52
N TRP A 81 -13.80 -8.74 -2.67
CA TRP A 81 -13.30 -9.42 -1.49
C TRP A 81 -12.79 -10.83 -1.80
N THR A 82 -11.78 -11.25 -1.05
CA THR A 82 -11.25 -12.62 -1.07
C THR A 82 -11.15 -13.14 0.37
N PRO A 83 -11.71 -14.31 0.74
CA PRO A 83 -12.43 -15.22 -0.15
C PRO A 83 -13.72 -14.58 -0.66
N GLU A 84 -14.30 -15.18 -1.71
CA GLU A 84 -15.54 -14.68 -2.27
C GLU A 84 -16.63 -14.64 -1.21
N ASP A 85 -17.26 -13.48 -1.10
CA ASP A 85 -18.40 -13.24 -0.24
C ASP A 85 -19.57 -12.72 -1.11
N PRO A 86 -20.48 -13.60 -1.55
CA PRO A 86 -21.57 -13.24 -2.43
C PRO A 86 -22.51 -12.18 -1.85
N GLU A 87 -22.61 -12.10 -0.52
CA GLU A 87 -23.46 -11.11 0.16
C GLU A 87 -22.85 -9.71 0.11
N HIS A 88 -21.56 -9.60 -0.22
CA HIS A 88 -20.77 -8.37 -0.12
C HIS A 88 -19.94 -8.07 -1.36
N ASP A 89 -20.41 -8.49 -2.54
CA ASP A 89 -19.75 -8.12 -3.80
C ASP A 89 -19.71 -6.58 -3.94
N ILE A 90 -18.55 -6.06 -4.31
CA ILE A 90 -18.32 -4.62 -4.34
C ILE A 90 -18.75 -4.10 -5.71
N SER A 91 -19.82 -3.31 -5.73
CA SER A 91 -20.22 -2.56 -6.92
C SER A 91 -19.99 -1.06 -6.71
N LEU A 92 -18.90 -0.55 -7.28
CA LEU A 92 -18.60 0.88 -7.23
C LEU A 92 -19.41 1.63 -8.27
N GLN A 93 -20.24 2.57 -7.84
CA GLN A 93 -20.98 3.47 -8.72
C GLN A 93 -20.08 4.66 -9.12
N THR A 94 -19.27 4.47 -10.16
CA THR A 94 -18.33 5.50 -10.65
C THR A 94 -18.93 6.31 -11.80
N PRO A 95 -18.55 7.59 -11.98
CA PRO A 95 -19.01 8.41 -13.10
C PRO A 95 -18.32 8.06 -14.44
N PHE A 96 -17.46 7.04 -14.45
CA PHE A 96 -16.71 6.55 -15.60
C PHE A 96 -16.73 5.01 -15.62
N SER A 97 -16.48 4.41 -16.78
CA SER A 97 -16.31 2.96 -16.87
C SER A 97 -14.93 2.56 -16.35
N MET A 98 -14.89 1.58 -15.45
CA MET A 98 -13.64 1.03 -14.92
C MET A 98 -12.86 0.20 -15.94
N ASN A 99 -13.46 -0.15 -17.09
CA ASN A 99 -12.81 -1.00 -18.10
C ASN A 99 -11.48 -0.40 -18.57
N GLY A 100 -10.40 -1.19 -18.48
CA GLY A 100 -9.05 -0.79 -18.88
C GLY A 100 -8.28 0.05 -17.85
N PHE A 101 -8.86 0.34 -16.68
CA PHE A 101 -8.11 0.98 -15.60
C PHE A 101 -7.30 -0.04 -14.82
N HIS A 102 -6.02 0.24 -14.58
CA HIS A 102 -5.18 -0.57 -13.71
C HIS A 102 -4.98 0.11 -12.36
N LEU A 103 -4.83 -0.69 -11.32
CA LEU A 103 -4.57 -0.19 -9.96
C LEU A 103 -3.07 0.08 -9.76
N TYR A 104 -2.73 1.35 -9.55
CA TYR A 104 -1.35 1.78 -9.32
C TYR A 104 -1.04 2.06 -7.85
N ALA A 105 -2.01 2.39 -7.02
CA ALA A 105 -1.83 2.48 -5.57
C ALA A 105 -3.16 2.32 -4.85
N MET A 106 -3.11 1.77 -3.64
CA MET A 106 -4.26 1.69 -2.76
C MET A 106 -3.81 1.78 -1.32
N GLN A 107 -4.52 2.59 -0.54
CA GLN A 107 -4.31 2.73 0.89
C GLN A 107 -5.64 2.89 1.60
N ASN A 108 -5.74 2.33 2.79
CA ASN A 108 -6.87 2.53 3.67
C ASN A 108 -6.56 3.51 4.79
N LYS A 109 -7.58 4.25 5.20
CA LYS A 109 -7.66 4.86 6.51
C LYS A 109 -8.57 3.98 7.34
N MET A 110 -7.98 3.16 8.22
CA MET A 110 -8.77 2.37 9.16
C MET A 110 -9.71 3.30 9.94
N GLY A 111 -11.00 2.97 9.92
CA GLY A 111 -11.99 3.57 10.81
C GLY A 111 -11.93 2.91 12.19
N GLU A 112 -12.75 3.39 13.11
CA GLU A 112 -12.92 2.71 14.39
C GLU A 112 -13.49 1.30 14.19
N ILE A 113 -13.33 0.42 15.18
CA ILE A 113 -13.89 -0.94 15.11
C ILE A 113 -15.40 -0.85 14.88
N GLY A 114 -15.88 -1.47 13.80
CA GLY A 114 -17.31 -1.45 13.41
C GLY A 114 -17.67 -0.35 12.40
N GLU A 115 -16.73 0.52 12.04
CA GLU A 115 -16.91 1.47 10.96
C GLU A 115 -16.42 0.92 9.61
N GLU A 116 -17.06 1.39 8.55
CA GLU A 116 -16.60 1.11 7.20
C GLU A 116 -15.24 1.75 6.96
N THR A 117 -14.29 0.96 6.47
CA THR A 117 -12.95 1.44 6.17
C THR A 117 -12.97 2.32 4.93
N LEU A 118 -12.36 3.49 5.02
CA LEU A 118 -12.19 4.40 3.89
C LEU A 118 -10.98 3.96 3.06
N ILE A 119 -11.21 3.68 1.79
CA ILE A 119 -10.21 3.23 0.84
C ILE A 119 -9.97 4.34 -0.17
N LEU A 120 -8.70 4.59 -0.47
CA LEU A 120 -8.26 5.50 -1.50
C LEU A 120 -7.41 4.73 -2.50
N SER A 121 -7.72 4.85 -3.78
CA SER A 121 -7.02 4.16 -4.86
C SER A 121 -6.68 5.09 -6.00
N PHE A 122 -5.47 4.94 -6.55
CA PHE A 122 -5.04 5.60 -7.77
C PHE A 122 -5.13 4.61 -8.94
N LEU A 123 -5.97 4.94 -9.90
CA LEU A 123 -6.28 4.14 -11.09
C LEU A 123 -5.79 4.87 -12.34
N HIS A 124 -5.24 4.14 -13.30
CA HIS A 124 -4.81 4.71 -14.57
C HIS A 124 -5.14 3.77 -15.73
N ASN A 125 -5.71 4.33 -16.80
CA ASN A 125 -5.96 3.62 -18.05
C ASN A 125 -4.85 3.97 -19.07
N PRO A 126 -3.97 3.02 -19.42
CA PRO A 126 -2.82 3.29 -20.30
C PRO A 126 -3.23 3.55 -21.75
N VAL A 127 -4.45 3.16 -22.16
CA VAL A 127 -4.96 3.37 -23.52
C VAL A 127 -5.55 4.77 -23.66
N THR A 128 -6.39 5.19 -22.72
CA THR A 128 -7.06 6.50 -22.77
C THR A 128 -6.27 7.61 -22.08
N GLN A 129 -5.19 7.26 -21.38
CA GLN A 129 -4.37 8.16 -20.56
C GLN A 129 -5.14 8.85 -19.42
N GLN A 130 -6.35 8.37 -19.10
CA GLN A 130 -7.15 8.89 -18.01
C GLN A 130 -6.67 8.31 -16.68
N SER A 131 -6.70 9.14 -15.64
CA SER A 131 -6.30 8.75 -14.29
C SER A 131 -7.28 9.29 -13.27
N TYR A 132 -7.62 8.47 -12.29
CA TYR A 132 -8.55 8.82 -11.23
C TYR A 132 -7.98 8.45 -9.86
N LEU A 133 -8.15 9.37 -8.92
CA LEU A 133 -8.16 9.04 -7.51
C LEU A 133 -9.60 8.73 -7.11
N LEU A 134 -9.83 7.52 -6.63
CA LEU A 134 -11.13 7.03 -6.23
C LEU A 134 -11.13 6.80 -4.72
N GLN A 135 -12.10 7.41 -4.03
CA GLN A 135 -12.34 7.23 -2.61
C GLN A 135 -13.66 6.49 -2.40
N PHE A 136 -13.64 5.39 -1.66
CA PHE A 136 -14.83 4.59 -1.39
C PHE A 136 -14.73 3.87 -0.05
N LEU A 137 -15.88 3.43 0.46
CA LEU A 137 -15.96 2.64 1.69
C LEU A 137 -15.84 1.13 1.40
N SER A 138 -15.47 0.33 2.40
CA SER A 138 -15.37 -1.14 2.30
C SER A 138 -16.64 -1.84 1.80
N ASN A 139 -17.81 -1.21 1.96
CA ASN A 139 -19.10 -1.67 1.42
C ASN A 139 -19.41 -1.20 -0.01
N GLY A 140 -18.46 -0.54 -0.69
CA GLY A 140 -18.59 -0.11 -2.08
C GLY A 140 -19.21 1.27 -2.29
N ILE A 141 -19.57 2.00 -1.23
CA ILE A 141 -20.07 3.38 -1.37
C ILE A 141 -18.93 4.30 -1.82
N VAL A 142 -19.03 4.84 -3.03
CA VAL A 142 -18.11 5.86 -3.55
C VAL A 142 -18.35 7.18 -2.84
N LYS A 143 -17.29 7.75 -2.27
CA LYS A 143 -17.28 9.05 -1.58
C LYS A 143 -16.83 10.17 -2.50
N GLU A 144 -15.77 9.94 -3.26
CA GLU A 144 -15.17 10.93 -4.13
C GLU A 144 -14.54 10.25 -5.35
N THR A 145 -14.62 10.93 -6.49
CA THR A 145 -13.87 10.58 -7.69
C THR A 145 -13.21 11.86 -8.19
N LYS A 146 -11.89 11.87 -8.22
CA LYS A 146 -11.11 13.01 -8.71
C LYS A 146 -10.27 12.60 -9.90
N GLN A 147 -10.50 13.27 -11.03
CA GLN A 147 -9.64 13.10 -12.20
C GLN A 147 -8.30 13.82 -11.97
N ILE A 148 -7.20 13.13 -12.29
CA ILE A 148 -5.85 13.69 -12.25
C ILE A 148 -5.43 14.01 -13.69
N ALA A 149 -4.86 15.20 -13.90
CA ALA A 149 -4.38 15.61 -15.21
C ALA A 149 -3.27 14.66 -15.68
N TYR A 150 -3.26 14.33 -16.98
CA TYR A 150 -2.31 13.36 -17.54
C TYR A 150 -0.84 13.74 -17.26
N ALA A 151 -0.50 15.03 -17.32
CA ALA A 151 0.86 15.50 -17.06
C ALA A 151 1.36 15.13 -15.65
N ASP A 152 0.50 15.27 -14.63
CA ASP A 152 0.82 14.87 -13.26
C ASP A 152 0.81 13.34 -13.10
N ALA A 153 -0.18 12.68 -13.72
CA ALA A 153 -0.33 11.23 -13.60
C ALA A 153 0.79 10.44 -14.28
N ALA A 154 1.35 10.94 -15.39
CA ALA A 154 2.38 10.24 -16.15
C ALA A 154 3.65 9.99 -15.31
N ASP A 155 4.08 10.98 -14.52
CA ASP A 155 5.22 10.84 -13.61
C ASP A 155 4.92 9.86 -12.46
N ILE A 156 3.70 9.89 -11.92
CA ILE A 156 3.26 8.96 -10.86
C ILE A 156 3.26 7.52 -11.39
N VAL A 157 2.67 7.29 -12.56
CA VAL A 157 2.54 5.99 -13.23
C VAL A 157 3.90 5.39 -13.58
N ALA A 158 4.86 6.23 -13.98
CA ALA A 158 6.22 5.80 -14.30
C ALA A 158 7.06 5.45 -13.05
N SER A 159 6.58 5.81 -11.86
CA SER A 159 7.34 5.59 -10.63
C SER A 159 7.36 4.12 -10.20
N PRO A 160 8.53 3.59 -9.80
CA PRO A 160 8.62 2.25 -9.22
C PRO A 160 7.96 2.16 -7.83
N PHE A 161 7.79 3.28 -7.13
CA PHE A 161 7.18 3.34 -5.80
C PHE A 161 6.03 4.35 -5.81
N ILE A 162 4.84 3.94 -5.38
CA ILE A 162 3.68 4.84 -5.30
C ILE A 162 2.96 4.52 -4.00
N GLU A 163 2.86 5.53 -3.14
CA GLU A 163 2.22 5.47 -1.84
C GLU A 163 1.16 6.56 -1.74
N ILE A 164 0.11 6.29 -0.99
CA ILE A 164 -0.96 7.26 -0.73
C ILE A 164 -0.94 7.58 0.77
N ASP A 165 -0.83 8.86 1.11
CA ASP A 165 -0.91 9.32 2.49
C ASP A 165 -2.24 10.06 2.74
N HIS A 166 -3.11 9.40 3.50
CA HIS A 166 -4.39 9.96 3.93
C HIS A 166 -4.25 11.16 4.87
N ASN A 167 -3.13 11.28 5.59
CA ASN A 167 -2.97 12.33 6.59
C ASN A 167 -2.64 13.67 5.95
N THR A 168 -1.76 13.64 4.93
CA THR A 168 -1.31 14.85 4.24
C THR A 168 -2.11 15.17 2.99
N GLY A 169 -2.81 14.20 2.41
CA GLY A 169 -3.50 14.41 1.14
C GLY A 169 -2.60 14.22 -0.09
N TYR A 170 -1.55 13.40 0.03
CA TYR A 170 -0.51 13.25 -0.99
C TYR A 170 -0.51 11.87 -1.65
N ILE A 171 -0.27 11.84 -2.96
CA ILE A 171 0.31 10.67 -3.63
C ILE A 171 1.83 10.88 -3.65
N ILE A 172 2.56 10.01 -3.00
CA ILE A 172 4.01 10.05 -2.91
C ILE A 172 4.61 9.08 -3.93
N TYR A 173 5.57 9.55 -4.70
CA TYR A 173 6.20 8.77 -5.75
C TYR A 173 7.67 9.17 -5.96
N VAL A 174 8.37 8.42 -6.81
CA VAL A 174 9.78 8.62 -7.12
C VAL A 174 9.97 9.08 -8.56
N LYS A 175 10.82 10.09 -8.73
CA LYS A 175 11.32 10.52 -10.04
C LYS A 175 12.84 10.55 -9.98
N GLY A 176 13.48 9.49 -10.48
CA GLY A 176 14.92 9.30 -10.36
C GLY A 176 15.35 9.11 -8.91
N ASN A 177 16.15 10.05 -8.39
CA ASN A 177 16.64 10.10 -7.01
C ASN A 177 15.78 11.01 -6.10
N GLN A 178 14.67 11.54 -6.61
CA GLN A 178 13.81 12.47 -5.89
C GLN A 178 12.54 11.81 -5.40
N VAL A 179 12.12 12.19 -4.20
CA VAL A 179 10.80 11.86 -3.66
C VAL A 179 9.88 13.05 -3.95
N MET A 180 8.81 12.78 -4.67
CA MET A 180 7.81 13.75 -5.09
C MET A 180 6.50 13.51 -4.33
N ALA A 181 5.73 14.58 -4.16
CA ALA A 181 4.35 14.51 -3.67
C ALA A 181 3.43 15.24 -4.65
N TYR A 182 2.33 14.57 -5.01
CA TYR A 182 1.19 15.19 -5.65
C TYR A 182 0.11 15.44 -4.61
N ASP A 183 -0.15 16.70 -4.29
CA ASP A 183 -1.28 17.13 -3.47
C ASP A 183 -2.57 16.98 -4.27
N TYR A 184 -3.31 15.92 -3.97
CA TYR A 184 -4.56 15.65 -4.65
C TYR A 184 -5.72 16.49 -4.11
N THR A 185 -5.52 17.36 -3.13
CA THR A 185 -6.54 18.33 -2.70
C THR A 185 -6.53 19.53 -3.64
N ILE A 186 -5.35 20.09 -3.90
CA ILE A 186 -5.21 21.29 -4.74
C ILE A 186 -4.71 21.02 -6.17
N GLY A 187 -4.29 19.78 -6.45
CA GLY A 187 -3.82 19.36 -7.78
C GLY A 187 -2.43 19.90 -8.13
N GLN A 188 -1.47 19.83 -7.20
CA GLN A 188 -0.11 20.34 -7.42
C GLN A 188 0.96 19.31 -7.04
N THR A 189 2.01 19.26 -7.85
CA THR A 189 3.20 18.45 -7.60
C THR A 189 4.32 19.29 -6.99
N PHE A 190 5.00 18.76 -5.98
CA PHE A 190 6.20 19.36 -5.39
C PHE A 190 7.20 18.29 -4.97
N ARG A 191 8.46 18.70 -4.84
CA ARG A 191 9.55 17.82 -4.40
C ARG A 191 9.61 17.79 -2.88
N LEU A 192 9.47 16.60 -2.29
CA LEU A 192 9.63 16.37 -0.85
C LEU A 192 11.11 16.26 -0.48
N LEU A 193 11.84 15.43 -1.21
CA LEU A 193 13.24 15.10 -0.90
C LEU A 193 14.07 14.95 -2.17
N ASP A 194 15.37 15.23 -2.07
CA ASP A 194 16.37 14.98 -3.10
C ASP A 194 17.51 14.16 -2.49
N MET A 195 17.70 12.93 -2.97
CA MET A 195 18.69 11.99 -2.43
C MET A 195 20.08 12.17 -3.06
N GLY A 196 20.28 13.19 -3.90
CA GLY A 196 21.57 13.44 -4.56
C GLY A 196 22.02 12.24 -5.40
N ASN A 197 23.17 11.64 -5.09
CA ASN A 197 23.68 10.51 -5.88
C ASN A 197 23.15 9.14 -5.42
N GLU A 198 22.38 9.08 -4.33
CA GLU A 198 21.84 7.82 -3.84
C GLU A 198 20.63 7.38 -4.67
N SER A 199 20.49 6.07 -4.87
CA SER A 199 19.30 5.48 -5.49
C SER A 199 18.30 5.05 -4.43
N ILE A 200 17.02 5.35 -4.66
CA ILE A 200 15.93 4.92 -3.79
C ILE A 200 15.63 3.43 -4.03
N SER A 201 15.65 2.63 -2.96
CA SER A 201 15.36 1.19 -3.01
C SER A 201 14.04 0.81 -2.37
N LEU A 202 13.46 1.69 -1.53
CA LEU A 202 12.15 1.51 -0.92
C LEU A 202 11.56 2.87 -0.55
N ILE A 203 10.28 3.06 -0.86
CA ILE A 203 9.42 4.02 -0.19
C ILE A 203 8.19 3.29 0.29
N LYS A 204 7.82 3.50 1.54
CA LYS A 204 6.56 2.98 2.07
C LYS A 204 6.05 3.80 3.25
N PHE A 205 4.73 3.75 3.45
CA PHE A 205 4.17 3.86 4.79
C PHE A 205 4.05 2.47 5.38
N GLU A 206 4.28 2.36 6.68
CA GLU A 206 3.97 1.11 7.35
C GLU A 206 2.46 0.96 7.50
N LYS A 207 1.95 -0.24 7.21
CA LYS A 207 0.51 -0.47 7.28
C LYS A 207 0.12 -0.58 8.75
N TYR A 208 -0.67 0.38 9.21
CA TYR A 208 -1.20 0.35 10.55
C TYR A 208 -2.30 -0.72 10.67
N ASN A 209 -2.17 -1.59 11.67
CA ASN A 209 -3.29 -2.38 12.18
C ASN A 209 -3.65 -1.88 13.59
N GLN A 210 -4.73 -1.13 13.68
CA GLN A 210 -5.21 -0.52 14.91
C GLN A 210 -5.64 -1.60 15.92
N GLY A 211 -5.30 -1.43 17.21
CA GLY A 211 -5.79 -2.30 18.29
C GLY A 211 -4.89 -3.44 18.77
N PHE A 212 -3.66 -3.60 18.25
CA PHE A 212 -2.79 -4.73 18.63
C PHE A 212 -1.92 -4.51 19.88
N SER A 213 -1.76 -3.28 20.36
CA SER A 213 -1.00 -3.04 21.60
C SER A 213 -1.91 -3.10 22.83
N LYS A 214 -1.64 -4.05 23.73
CA LYS A 214 -2.30 -4.15 25.04
C LYS A 214 -1.64 -3.29 26.12
N MET A 215 -0.49 -2.68 25.81
CA MET A 215 0.24 -1.81 26.73
C MET A 215 -0.34 -0.38 26.71
N PRO A 216 -0.70 0.20 27.87
CA PRO A 216 -1.12 1.60 27.97
C PRO A 216 -0.08 2.56 27.37
N GLY A 217 -0.53 3.56 26.61
CA GLY A 217 0.33 4.61 26.02
C GLY A 217 1.12 4.19 24.77
N ARG A 218 1.13 2.91 24.40
CA ARG A 218 1.83 2.42 23.20
C ARG A 218 1.00 2.55 21.92
N VAL A 219 -0.33 2.55 22.03
CA VAL A 219 -1.23 2.71 20.89
C VAL A 219 -0.94 4.02 20.17
N GLN A 220 -0.90 5.14 20.90
CA GLN A 220 -0.63 6.46 20.33
C GLN A 220 0.77 6.57 19.71
N LEU A 221 1.76 5.93 20.32
CA LEU A 221 3.12 5.89 19.78
C LEU A 221 3.14 5.19 18.42
N TYR A 222 2.44 4.06 18.31
CA TYR A 222 2.35 3.31 17.06
C TYR A 222 1.50 4.05 16.02
N ASP A 223 0.39 4.66 16.41
CA ASP A 223 -0.41 5.54 15.55
C ASP A 223 0.47 6.60 14.88
N GLU A 224 1.36 7.24 15.63
CA GLU A 224 2.26 8.26 15.08
C GLU A 224 3.36 7.67 14.20
N LEU A 225 3.95 6.55 14.61
CA LEU A 225 5.01 5.87 13.86
C LEU A 225 4.54 5.42 12.48
N PHE A 226 3.30 4.93 12.36
CA PHE A 226 2.75 4.45 11.09
C PHE A 226 2.38 5.58 10.12
N LYS A 227 2.38 6.84 10.57
CA LYS A 227 2.25 8.03 9.70
C LYS A 227 3.59 8.46 9.10
N ARG A 228 4.69 7.81 9.47
CA ARG A 228 6.03 8.18 9.00
C ARG A 228 6.33 7.55 7.65
N LEU A 229 6.97 8.34 6.80
CA LEU A 229 7.46 7.89 5.52
C LEU A 229 8.80 7.19 5.72
N VAL A 230 8.87 5.91 5.36
CA VAL A 230 10.13 5.18 5.24
C VAL A 230 10.72 5.47 3.87
N VAL A 231 11.97 5.90 3.83
CA VAL A 231 12.75 6.03 2.60
C VAL A 231 14.06 5.29 2.80
N CYS A 232 14.31 4.28 1.97
CA CYS A 232 15.60 3.59 1.95
C CYS A 232 16.34 3.92 0.66
N THR A 233 17.63 4.14 0.80
CA THR A 233 18.54 4.43 -0.30
C THR A 233 19.79 3.56 -0.25
N TYR A 234 20.56 3.56 -1.33
CA TYR A 234 21.87 2.93 -1.42
C TYR A 234 22.72 3.63 -2.47
N ASP A 235 24.04 3.45 -2.41
CA ASP A 235 24.95 3.79 -3.50
C ASP A 235 24.96 2.64 -4.52
N PRO A 236 24.55 2.87 -5.78
CA PRO A 236 24.56 1.84 -6.82
C PRO A 236 25.93 1.24 -7.09
N SER A 237 27.02 1.97 -6.80
CA SER A 237 28.40 1.49 -6.96
C SER A 237 28.86 0.58 -5.82
N SER A 238 28.15 0.55 -4.69
CA SER A 238 28.49 -0.27 -3.52
C SER A 238 27.24 -0.78 -2.79
N PRO A 239 26.37 -1.59 -3.44
CA PRO A 239 25.05 -1.95 -2.91
C PRO A 239 25.07 -2.82 -1.64
N ASP A 240 26.20 -3.46 -1.31
CA ASP A 240 26.26 -4.44 -0.21
C ASP A 240 26.48 -3.82 1.17
N ASN A 241 26.84 -2.54 1.26
CA ASN A 241 27.17 -1.87 2.54
C ASN A 241 26.84 -0.37 2.58
N SER A 242 26.15 0.16 1.57
CA SER A 242 25.79 1.59 1.45
C SER A 242 24.31 1.88 1.75
N GLY A 243 23.55 0.85 2.12
CA GLY A 243 22.14 0.96 2.46
C GLY A 243 21.93 1.92 3.63
N THR A 244 21.03 2.88 3.42
CA THR A 244 20.60 3.84 4.44
C THR A 244 19.09 3.74 4.61
N PHE A 245 18.65 3.54 5.85
CA PHE A 245 17.25 3.61 6.26
C PHE A 245 16.96 4.99 6.83
N ARG A 246 15.90 5.65 6.37
CA ARG A 246 15.45 6.93 6.93
C ARG A 246 13.97 6.93 7.23
N LEU A 247 13.63 7.58 8.35
CA LEU A 247 12.27 7.80 8.78
C LEU A 247 11.96 9.29 8.79
N TYR A 248 10.91 9.69 8.08
CA TYR A 248 10.50 11.09 7.97
C TYR A 248 9.10 11.31 8.50
N GLN A 249 8.93 12.37 9.28
CA GLN A 249 7.64 12.98 9.52
C GLN A 249 7.28 13.91 8.35
N LEU A 250 6.07 13.77 7.82
CA LEU A 250 5.54 14.63 6.76
C LEU A 250 4.61 15.70 7.37
N PRO A 251 5.07 16.94 7.52
CA PRO A 251 4.19 18.04 7.95
C PRO A 251 3.15 18.39 6.87
N LEU A 252 2.01 18.93 7.31
CA LEU A 252 0.98 19.47 6.43
C LEU A 252 1.46 20.73 5.70
N GLY A 253 0.87 21.01 4.53
CA GLY A 253 1.03 22.30 3.85
C GLY A 253 2.36 22.48 3.11
N HIS A 254 2.82 21.43 2.41
CA HIS A 254 4.04 21.44 1.56
C HIS A 254 5.33 21.83 2.29
N GLN A 255 5.35 21.62 3.60
CA GLN A 255 6.54 21.85 4.41
C GLN A 255 7.58 20.74 4.18
N THR A 256 8.85 21.07 4.40
CA THR A 256 9.94 20.11 4.27
C THR A 256 9.75 18.95 5.24
N PRO A 257 9.91 17.69 4.80
CA PRO A 257 9.92 16.54 5.70
C PRO A 257 10.96 16.67 6.81
N VAL A 258 10.59 16.25 8.02
CA VAL A 258 11.49 16.27 9.18
C VAL A 258 12.10 14.88 9.34
N LEU A 259 13.42 14.78 9.25
CA LEU A 259 14.15 13.54 9.51
C LEU A 259 14.10 13.21 11.01
N GLU A 260 13.55 12.05 11.35
CA GLU A 260 13.46 11.58 12.74
C GLU A 260 14.54 10.54 13.05
N THR A 261 14.86 9.67 12.10
CA THR A 261 15.84 8.59 12.28
C THR A 261 16.59 8.30 11.00
N GLU A 262 17.88 8.04 11.12
CA GLU A 262 18.76 7.62 10.02
C GLU A 262 19.70 6.52 10.53
N GLU A 263 19.71 5.38 9.83
CA GLU A 263 20.58 4.24 10.13
C GLU A 263 21.29 3.81 8.86
N LYS A 264 22.60 3.54 8.94
CA LYS A 264 23.49 3.30 7.78
C LYS A 264 24.24 1.98 7.90
N GLY A 265 24.82 1.57 6.77
CA GLY A 265 25.72 0.41 6.71
C GLY A 265 25.02 -0.90 6.38
N PHE A 266 23.75 -0.84 5.96
CA PHE A 266 23.03 -2.01 5.48
C PHE A 266 23.49 -2.38 4.06
N ALA A 267 23.18 -3.59 3.62
CA ALA A 267 23.03 -3.84 2.18
C ALA A 267 21.79 -3.11 1.64
N LYS A 268 21.61 -3.07 0.32
CA LYS A 268 20.40 -2.53 -0.32
C LYS A 268 19.14 -3.08 0.35
N ILE A 269 18.38 -2.18 0.97
CA ILE A 269 17.14 -2.51 1.67
C ILE A 269 16.00 -2.60 0.66
N VAL A 270 15.38 -3.77 0.55
CA VAL A 270 14.25 -4.02 -0.37
C VAL A 270 12.90 -4.09 0.34
N ASP A 271 12.91 -4.27 1.66
CA ASP A 271 11.72 -4.24 2.52
C ASP A 271 12.14 -3.88 3.95
N ALA A 272 11.19 -3.39 4.73
CA ALA A 272 11.34 -3.12 6.17
C ALA A 272 10.01 -3.46 6.85
N ALA A 273 9.99 -3.67 8.16
CA ALA A 273 8.74 -3.85 8.91
C ALA A 273 8.90 -3.33 10.34
N PHE A 274 7.90 -2.60 10.83
CA PHE A 274 7.84 -2.26 12.25
C PHE A 274 7.14 -3.36 13.04
N VAL A 275 7.76 -3.77 14.14
CA VAL A 275 7.25 -4.81 15.04
C VAL A 275 6.76 -4.14 16.33
N PRO A 276 5.45 -4.11 16.59
CA PRO A 276 4.92 -3.70 17.88
C PRO A 276 5.46 -4.59 19.00
N ILE A 277 5.85 -3.97 20.11
CA ILE A 277 6.26 -4.66 21.34
C ILE A 277 5.00 -4.80 22.20
N HIS A 278 4.65 -6.04 22.56
CA HIS A 278 3.48 -6.36 23.39
C HIS A 278 3.85 -6.57 24.85
#